data_AF-A0A3P1BIH6-F1
#
_entry.id   AF-A0A3P1BIH6-F1
#
_cell.length_a   1.000
_cell.length_b   1.000
_cell.length_c   1.000
_cell.angle_alpha   90.00
_cell.angle_beta   90.00
_cell.angle_gamma   90.00
#
_symmetry.space_group_name_H-M   'P 1'
#
loop_
_entity.id
_entity.type
_entity.pdbx_description
1 polymer ?
#
loop_
_entity_poly.entity_id
_entity_poly.type
_entity_poly.pdbx_seq_one_letter_code
_entity_poly.pdbx_strand_id
1 'polypeptide(L)'
;MKALLNCSTLAVCCLALIGASPEQRLNAGYEPVAVLELFTSQGCSSCPPADKLLNEVITEANSKNQHVYGLSFHVDYWDRLGWKDPYSNRQFSNRQRQYARQFAAKGVYTPQEVVNGKTEFVGSNRQRLQSSLAESLSQPATVAISLALSVQKPEAVTVAYKLKGGFQDAVLHVALVSKSTETTVSRGENAGRKLEHRNVVRTLETVPASESGNITLSLPADFDRSKGSIIAYAQARQGLLITGAHKLDL
;
A
#
# COMPACT_ATOMS: atom_id res chain seq x y z
N MET A 1 18.07 96.90 -5.50
CA MET A 1 17.62 96.28 -4.24
C MET A 1 17.26 94.83 -4.55
N LYS A 2 17.92 93.90 -3.86
CA LYS A 2 17.83 92.46 -4.06
C LYS A 2 16.49 91.94 -3.52
N ALA A 3 15.77 91.13 -4.28
CA ALA A 3 14.65 90.34 -3.79
C ALA A 3 14.79 88.91 -4.32
N LEU A 4 14.76 87.97 -3.37
CA LEU A 4 14.95 86.53 -3.48
C LEU A 4 13.77 85.85 -4.18
N LEU A 5 14.03 84.78 -4.92
CA LEU A 5 13.09 83.65 -4.99
C LEU A 5 13.85 82.32 -5.03
N ASN A 6 13.72 81.58 -3.94
CA ASN A 6 14.15 80.20 -3.74
C ASN A 6 13.36 79.28 -4.68
N CYS A 7 14.07 78.43 -5.43
CA CYS A 7 13.47 77.33 -6.17
C CYS A 7 13.69 76.03 -5.37
N SER A 8 12.68 75.62 -4.62
CA SER A 8 12.67 74.39 -3.83
C SER A 8 12.48 73.18 -4.77
N THR A 9 13.49 72.32 -4.87
CA THR A 9 13.42 71.04 -5.59
C THR A 9 12.82 69.99 -4.66
N LEU A 10 11.59 69.55 -4.93
CA LEU A 10 10.97 68.38 -4.28
C LEU A 10 11.58 67.10 -4.90
N ALA A 11 12.39 66.38 -4.14
CA ALA A 11 12.82 65.04 -4.51
C ALA A 11 11.73 64.04 -4.11
N VAL A 12 10.98 63.52 -5.09
CA VAL A 12 10.02 62.44 -4.89
C VAL A 12 10.79 61.12 -4.82
N CYS A 13 10.93 60.58 -3.61
CA CYS A 13 11.52 59.28 -3.36
C CYS A 13 10.46 58.20 -3.66
N CYS A 14 10.48 57.62 -4.87
CA CYS A 14 9.67 56.45 -5.19
C CYS A 14 10.21 55.24 -4.43
N LEU A 15 9.60 54.89 -3.29
CA LEU A 15 9.75 53.56 -2.70
C LEU A 15 9.12 52.53 -3.65
N ALA A 16 9.95 51.85 -4.42
CA ALA A 16 9.55 50.63 -5.09
C ALA A 16 9.27 49.56 -4.03
N LEU A 17 7.99 49.30 -3.76
CA LEU A 17 7.55 48.11 -3.04
C LEU A 17 7.93 46.90 -3.90
N ILE A 18 9.07 46.28 -3.58
CA ILE A 18 9.42 44.96 -4.09
C ILE A 18 8.39 44.00 -3.50
N GLY A 19 7.35 43.73 -4.28
CA GLY A 19 6.40 42.67 -3.95
C GLY A 19 7.17 41.37 -3.88
N ALA A 20 7.30 40.82 -2.67
CA ALA A 20 7.80 39.47 -2.47
C ALA A 20 6.95 38.54 -3.32
N SER A 21 7.55 38.01 -4.37
CA SER A 21 6.95 36.98 -5.20
C SER A 21 6.71 35.78 -4.29
N PRO A 22 5.52 35.15 -4.30
CA PRO A 22 5.32 33.94 -3.52
C PRO A 22 6.32 32.90 -4.04
N GLU A 23 7.33 32.60 -3.22
CA GLU A 23 8.21 31.48 -3.46
C GLU A 23 7.34 30.25 -3.71
N GLN A 24 7.54 29.63 -4.86
CA GLN A 24 6.98 28.32 -5.16
C GLN A 24 7.39 27.38 -4.03
N ARG A 25 6.44 26.98 -3.18
CA ARG A 25 6.61 25.81 -2.32
C ARG A 25 6.80 24.61 -3.24
N LEU A 26 8.05 24.29 -3.56
CA LEU A 26 8.43 23.04 -4.20
C LEU A 26 8.04 21.90 -3.25
N ASN A 27 6.94 21.23 -3.58
CA ASN A 27 6.51 19.89 -3.18
C ASN A 27 6.85 19.46 -1.74
N ALA A 28 6.05 19.87 -0.75
CA ALA A 28 5.81 18.98 0.38
C ALA A 28 5.16 17.71 -0.21
N GLY A 29 5.84 16.56 -0.15
CA GLY A 29 5.29 15.30 -0.64
C GLY A 29 3.99 14.92 0.09
N TYR A 30 3.34 13.84 -0.33
CA TYR A 30 2.08 13.40 0.26
C TYR A 30 2.30 12.68 1.59
N GLU A 31 1.21 12.47 2.34
CA GLU A 31 1.24 11.74 3.61
C GLU A 31 2.02 10.42 3.48
N PRO A 32 2.97 10.12 4.39
CA PRO A 32 3.74 8.89 4.37
C PRO A 32 2.85 7.65 4.40
N VAL A 33 3.19 6.63 3.62
CA VAL A 33 2.47 5.35 3.60
C VAL A 33 3.43 4.18 3.80
N ALA A 34 2.93 3.12 4.43
CA ALA A 34 3.61 1.83 4.47
C ALA A 34 2.68 0.73 3.98
N VAL A 35 3.07 0.04 2.92
CA VAL A 35 2.40 -1.16 2.42
C VAL A 35 3.18 -2.37 2.88
N LEU A 36 2.50 -3.27 3.58
CA LEU A 36 3.03 -4.52 4.14
C LEU A 36 2.47 -5.68 3.33
N GLU A 37 3.35 -6.42 2.64
CA GLU A 37 2.97 -7.57 1.84
C GLU A 37 3.52 -8.84 2.48
N LEU A 38 2.67 -9.51 3.25
CA LEU A 38 2.98 -10.78 3.88
C LEU A 38 2.64 -11.93 2.93
N PHE A 39 3.65 -12.70 2.53
CA PHE A 39 3.48 -13.97 1.84
C PHE A 39 3.41 -15.09 2.87
N THR A 40 2.26 -15.76 2.95
CA THR A 40 1.92 -16.76 3.97
C THR A 40 1.21 -17.98 3.36
N SER A 41 0.93 -19.00 4.17
CA SER A 41 0.04 -20.11 3.81
C SER A 41 -0.46 -20.80 5.08
N GLN A 42 -1.71 -21.26 5.07
CA GLN A 42 -2.23 -22.13 6.13
C GLN A 42 -1.51 -23.49 6.21
N GLY A 43 -0.90 -23.93 5.11
CA GLY A 43 -0.08 -25.16 5.08
C GLY A 43 1.31 -25.01 5.71
N CYS A 44 1.74 -23.78 6.03
CA CYS A 44 3.05 -23.45 6.59
C CYS A 44 2.96 -23.31 8.12
N SER A 45 3.59 -24.22 8.87
CA SER A 45 3.56 -24.18 10.35
C SER A 45 4.27 -22.99 11.00
N SER A 46 5.24 -22.39 10.30
CA SER A 46 5.99 -21.22 10.77
C SER A 46 5.29 -19.88 10.50
N CYS A 47 4.19 -19.89 9.76
CA CYS A 47 3.47 -18.70 9.32
C CYS A 47 2.57 -18.04 10.38
N PRO A 48 1.87 -18.76 11.29
CA PRO A 48 0.94 -18.14 12.25
C PRO A 48 1.53 -17.00 13.11
N PRO A 49 2.80 -17.03 13.56
CA PRO A 49 3.40 -15.89 14.25
C PRO A 49 3.50 -14.61 13.40
N ALA A 50 3.71 -14.74 12.09
CA ALA A 50 3.75 -13.61 11.16
C ALA A 50 2.35 -13.06 10.87
N ASP A 51 1.36 -13.94 10.66
CA ASP A 51 -0.05 -13.54 10.52
C ASP A 51 -0.53 -12.74 11.74
N LYS A 52 -0.17 -13.21 12.94
CA LYS A 52 -0.47 -12.51 14.19
C LYS A 52 0.21 -11.15 14.27
N LEU A 53 1.49 -11.07 13.94
CA LEU A 53 2.25 -9.81 13.96
C LEU A 53 1.66 -8.78 12.98
N LEU A 54 1.29 -9.20 11.77
CA LEU A 54 0.64 -8.33 10.79
C LEU A 54 -0.70 -7.78 11.33
N ASN A 55 -1.52 -8.63 11.94
CA ASN A 55 -2.78 -8.22 12.57
C ASN A 55 -2.55 -7.14 13.65
N GLU A 56 -1.63 -7.39 14.57
CA GLU A 56 -1.30 -6.43 15.64
C GLU A 56 -0.86 -5.07 15.09
N VAL A 57 0.02 -5.07 14.08
CA VAL A 57 0.53 -3.84 13.46
C VAL A 57 -0.58 -3.07 12.73
N ILE A 58 -1.46 -3.75 11.99
CA ILE A 58 -2.61 -3.11 11.35
C ILE A 58 -3.53 -2.49 12.40
N THR A 59 -3.82 -3.22 13.48
CA THR A 59 -4.66 -2.70 14.58
C THR A 59 -4.03 -1.47 15.25
N GLU A 60 -2.72 -1.52 15.53
CA GLU A 60 -1.99 -0.40 16.13
C GLU A 60 -1.95 0.82 15.20
N ALA A 61 -1.68 0.63 13.91
CA ALA A 61 -1.65 1.72 12.95
C ALA A 61 -3.02 2.39 12.80
N ASN A 62 -4.10 1.59 12.75
CA ASN A 62 -5.47 2.12 12.69
C ASN A 62 -5.82 2.96 13.93
N SER A 63 -5.41 2.53 15.13
CA SER A 63 -5.69 3.29 16.36
C SER A 63 -4.90 4.60 16.44
N LYS A 64 -3.76 4.67 15.75
CA LYS A 64 -2.91 5.87 15.62
C LYS A 64 -3.21 6.70 14.37
N ASN A 65 -4.23 6.32 13.59
CA ASN A 65 -4.57 6.94 12.30
C ASN A 65 -3.37 7.04 11.34
N GLN A 66 -2.50 6.03 11.33
CA GLN A 66 -1.34 5.92 10.45
C GLN A 66 -1.72 5.21 9.15
N HIS A 67 -1.13 5.64 8.04
CA HIS A 67 -1.37 5.05 6.71
C HIS A 67 -0.54 3.76 6.50
N VAL A 68 -0.82 2.73 7.30
CA VAL A 68 -0.24 1.39 7.16
C VAL A 68 -1.29 0.45 6.56
N TYR A 69 -0.94 -0.16 5.43
CA TYR A 69 -1.83 -1.03 4.66
C TYR A 69 -1.22 -2.42 4.55
N GLY A 70 -1.73 -3.36 5.33
CA GLY A 70 -1.30 -4.76 5.24
C GLY A 70 -2.11 -5.57 4.26
N LEU A 71 -1.45 -6.50 3.57
CA LEU A 71 -2.01 -7.46 2.63
C LEU A 71 -1.44 -8.84 2.95
N SER A 72 -2.32 -9.83 3.15
CA SER A 72 -1.93 -11.23 3.27
C SER A 72 -2.10 -11.95 1.93
N PHE A 73 -0.98 -12.30 1.32
CA PHE A 73 -0.88 -13.02 0.06
C PHE A 73 -0.63 -14.51 0.33
N HIS A 74 -1.67 -15.32 0.19
CA HIS A 74 -1.57 -16.76 0.42
C HIS A 74 -0.96 -17.47 -0.81
N VAL A 75 0.19 -18.09 -0.64
CA VAL A 75 0.92 -18.76 -1.73
C VAL A 75 0.45 -20.21 -1.90
N ASP A 76 0.48 -20.70 -3.14
CA ASP A 76 -0.08 -22.01 -3.53
C ASP A 76 0.89 -23.19 -3.40
N TYR A 77 2.20 -22.95 -3.26
CA TYR A 77 3.20 -24.03 -3.32
C TYR A 77 3.24 -24.94 -2.07
N TRP A 78 2.47 -24.59 -1.02
CA TRP A 78 2.23 -25.42 0.16
C TRP A 78 1.06 -26.41 -0.01
N ASP A 79 0.15 -26.18 -0.96
CA ASP A 79 -1.09 -26.96 -1.11
C ASP A 79 -0.84 -28.46 -1.39
N ARG A 80 0.33 -28.76 -1.96
CA ARG A 80 0.78 -30.13 -2.25
C ARG A 80 1.05 -30.97 -1.00
N LEU A 81 1.09 -30.37 0.20
CA LEU A 81 1.41 -31.05 1.46
C LEU A 81 0.17 -31.53 2.24
N GLY A 82 -0.99 -31.65 1.57
CA GLY A 82 -2.17 -32.34 2.10
C GLY A 82 -3.26 -31.44 2.68
N TRP A 83 -3.03 -30.13 2.74
CA TRP A 83 -4.05 -29.11 2.98
C TRP A 83 -3.99 -28.06 1.88
N LYS A 84 -5.11 -27.86 1.18
CA LYS A 84 -5.25 -26.79 0.21
C LYS A 84 -5.76 -25.55 0.93
N ASP A 85 -4.95 -24.51 0.96
CA ASP A 85 -5.33 -23.22 1.54
C ASP A 85 -6.43 -22.58 0.66
N PRO A 86 -7.63 -22.27 1.20
CA PRO A 86 -8.75 -21.74 0.41
C PRO A 86 -8.48 -20.34 -0.15
N TYR A 87 -7.48 -19.63 0.35
CA TYR A 87 -7.09 -18.29 -0.09
C TYR A 87 -5.86 -18.29 -1.00
N SER A 88 -5.23 -19.45 -1.17
CA SER A 88 -4.04 -19.55 -2.00
C SER A 88 -4.31 -19.23 -3.46
N ASN A 89 -3.36 -18.58 -4.11
CA ASN A 89 -3.44 -18.28 -5.54
C ASN A 89 -2.05 -18.28 -6.18
N ARG A 90 -1.94 -18.91 -7.36
CA ARG A 90 -0.71 -18.90 -8.16
C ARG A 90 -0.23 -17.49 -8.52
N GLN A 91 -1.15 -16.54 -8.67
CA GLN A 91 -0.83 -15.13 -8.88
C GLN A 91 0.03 -14.58 -7.72
N PHE A 92 -0.24 -14.99 -6.49
CA PHE A 92 0.45 -14.52 -5.29
C PHE A 92 1.84 -15.15 -5.18
N SER A 93 1.97 -16.44 -5.49
CA SER A 93 3.29 -17.09 -5.66
C SER A 93 4.12 -16.43 -6.77
N ASN A 94 3.50 -16.03 -7.88
CA ASN A 94 4.18 -15.32 -8.96
C ASN A 94 4.62 -13.91 -8.55
N ARG A 95 3.80 -13.20 -7.78
CA ARG A 95 4.15 -11.91 -7.18
C ARG A 95 5.37 -12.05 -6.27
N GLN A 96 5.40 -13.05 -5.40
CA GLN A 96 6.55 -13.32 -4.55
C GLN A 96 7.83 -13.62 -5.37
N ARG A 97 7.72 -14.38 -6.46
CA ARG A 97 8.86 -14.63 -7.36
C ARG A 97 9.37 -13.36 -8.05
N GLN A 98 8.52 -12.34 -8.27
CA GLN A 98 8.98 -11.03 -8.77
C GLN A 98 9.88 -10.37 -7.74
N TYR A 99 9.48 -10.37 -6.47
CA TYR A 99 10.33 -9.88 -5.37
C TYR A 99 11.62 -10.68 -5.23
N ALA A 100 11.56 -12.01 -5.28
CA ALA A 100 12.77 -12.83 -5.21
C ALA A 100 13.80 -12.46 -6.31
N ARG A 101 13.34 -12.15 -7.53
CA ARG A 101 14.22 -11.65 -8.61
C ARG A 101 14.76 -10.26 -8.30
N GLN A 102 13.90 -9.34 -7.85
CA GLN A 102 14.30 -7.97 -7.51
C GLN A 102 15.36 -7.92 -6.39
N PHE A 103 15.24 -8.79 -5.40
CA PHE A 103 16.17 -8.87 -4.27
C PHE A 103 17.36 -9.81 -4.50
N ALA A 104 17.47 -10.41 -5.70
CA ALA A 104 18.47 -11.45 -6.01
C ALA A 104 18.47 -12.60 -4.98
N ALA A 105 17.30 -12.95 -4.45
CA ALA A 105 17.13 -14.02 -3.49
C ALA A 105 17.28 -15.40 -4.17
N LYS A 106 17.80 -16.38 -3.43
CA LYS A 106 17.99 -17.76 -3.94
C LYS A 106 16.68 -18.50 -4.21
N GLY A 107 15.57 -18.00 -3.68
CA GLY A 107 14.25 -18.61 -3.81
C GLY A 107 13.19 -17.86 -3.01
N VAL A 108 11.96 -18.33 -3.11
CA VAL A 108 10.84 -17.87 -2.29
C VAL A 108 10.77 -18.67 -0.99
N TYR A 109 10.27 -18.05 0.07
CA TYR A 109 10.10 -18.67 1.39
C TYR A 109 8.90 -18.07 2.13
N THR A 110 8.36 -18.77 3.13
CA THR A 110 7.29 -18.26 3.98
C THR A 110 7.60 -18.50 5.45
N PRO A 111 7.18 -17.60 6.37
CA PRO A 111 6.55 -16.31 6.07
C PRO A 111 7.59 -15.27 5.59
N GLN A 112 7.31 -14.59 4.47
CA GLN A 112 8.11 -13.47 3.97
C GLN A 112 7.29 -12.19 4.06
N GLU A 113 7.83 -11.16 4.67
CA GLU A 113 7.27 -9.81 4.69
C GLU A 113 8.05 -8.93 3.71
N VAL A 114 7.35 -8.14 2.91
CA VAL A 114 7.95 -7.11 2.05
C VAL A 114 7.32 -5.75 2.37
N VAL A 115 8.15 -4.80 2.78
CA VAL A 115 7.70 -3.44 3.14
C VAL A 115 7.99 -2.47 2.00
N ASN A 116 6.95 -1.82 1.48
CA ASN A 116 6.99 -0.86 0.38
C ASN A 116 7.73 -1.36 -0.88
N GLY A 117 7.77 -2.67 -1.09
CA GLY A 117 8.54 -3.30 -2.17
C GLY A 117 10.05 -3.09 -2.08
N LYS A 118 10.55 -2.56 -0.96
CA LYS A 118 11.94 -2.12 -0.77
C LYS A 118 12.76 -3.09 0.09
N THR A 119 12.17 -3.54 1.20
CA THR A 119 12.88 -4.34 2.21
C THR A 119 12.12 -5.64 2.46
N GLU A 120 12.84 -6.76 2.49
CA GLU A 120 12.28 -8.08 2.75
C GLU A 120 12.91 -8.76 3.97
N PHE A 121 12.12 -9.53 4.72
CA PHE A 121 12.59 -10.28 5.88
C PHE A 121 11.57 -11.36 6.30
N VAL A 122 11.98 -12.24 7.23
CA VAL A 122 11.08 -13.23 7.83
C VAL A 122 9.93 -12.53 8.55
N GLY A 123 8.70 -12.80 8.12
CA GLY A 123 7.54 -12.00 8.54
C GLY A 123 7.18 -12.04 10.02
N SER A 124 7.77 -12.94 10.81
CA SER A 124 7.63 -12.96 12.27
C SER A 124 8.65 -12.06 13.00
N ASN A 125 9.56 -11.40 12.28
CA ASN A 125 10.57 -10.53 12.87
C ASN A 125 10.01 -9.13 13.20
N ARG A 126 9.50 -8.98 14.43
CA ARG A 126 8.94 -7.72 14.93
C ARG A 126 9.90 -6.54 14.85
N GLN A 127 11.15 -6.73 15.25
CA GLN A 127 12.12 -5.64 15.27
C GLN A 127 12.37 -5.09 13.87
N ARG A 128 12.53 -5.98 12.86
CA ARG A 128 12.68 -5.57 11.46
C ARG A 128 11.45 -4.87 10.92
N LEU A 129 10.25 -5.37 11.24
CA LEU A 129 9.00 -4.74 10.84
C LEU A 129 8.86 -3.32 11.41
N GLN A 130 9.08 -3.16 12.72
CA GLN A 130 9.01 -1.86 13.38
C GLN A 130 10.02 -0.86 12.80
N SER A 131 11.26 -1.28 12.56
CA SER A 131 12.28 -0.41 11.94
C SER A 131 11.90 -0.01 10.51
N SER A 132 11.37 -0.94 9.71
CA SER A 132 10.96 -0.68 8.33
C SER A 132 9.74 0.25 8.26
N LEU A 133 8.82 0.13 9.20
CA LEU A 133 7.67 1.03 9.35
C LEU A 133 8.11 2.44 9.73
N ALA A 134 8.99 2.57 10.73
CA ALA A 134 9.51 3.87 11.15
C ALA A 134 10.23 4.58 10.00
N GLU A 135 11.04 3.85 9.22
CA GLU A 135 11.68 4.39 8.02
C GLU A 135 10.64 4.82 6.99
N SER A 136 9.68 3.96 6.66
CA SER A 136 8.66 4.24 5.64
C SER A 136 7.78 5.44 6.00
N LEU A 137 7.37 5.54 7.27
CA LEU A 137 6.51 6.62 7.76
C LEU A 137 7.28 7.94 8.01
N SER A 138 8.61 7.94 7.89
CA SER A 138 9.44 9.16 7.93
C SER A 138 9.59 9.83 6.56
N GLN A 139 9.23 9.14 5.48
CA GLN A 139 9.41 9.61 4.11
C GLN A 139 8.04 9.94 3.49
N PRO A 140 7.87 11.11 2.86
CA PRO A 140 6.62 11.44 2.21
C PRO A 140 6.37 10.52 1.01
N ALA A 141 5.11 10.18 0.77
CA ALA A 141 4.71 9.48 -0.45
C ALA A 141 4.88 10.40 -1.67
N THR A 142 5.24 9.82 -2.82
CA THR A 142 5.40 10.57 -4.08
C THR A 142 4.19 10.46 -5.00
N VAL A 143 3.26 9.55 -4.69
CA VAL A 143 1.97 9.41 -5.37
C VAL A 143 0.83 9.48 -4.35
N ALA A 144 -0.12 10.38 -4.56
CA ALA A 144 -1.40 10.36 -3.86
C ALA A 144 -2.43 9.56 -4.66
N ILE A 145 -3.17 8.70 -3.97
CA ILE A 145 -4.22 7.87 -4.55
C ILE A 145 -5.55 8.23 -3.89
N SER A 146 -6.58 8.43 -4.69
CA SER A 146 -7.96 8.54 -4.22
C SER A 146 -8.81 7.47 -4.88
N LEU A 147 -9.65 6.82 -4.09
CA LEU A 147 -10.55 5.76 -4.54
C LEU A 147 -12.00 6.18 -4.26
N ALA A 148 -12.91 5.80 -5.15
CA ALA A 148 -14.35 5.94 -4.94
C ALA A 148 -15.08 4.72 -5.52
N LEU A 149 -16.14 4.29 -4.84
CA LEU A 149 -17.04 3.28 -5.40
C LEU A 149 -17.76 3.86 -6.61
N SER A 150 -17.70 3.16 -7.74
CA SER A 150 -18.37 3.57 -8.98
C SER A 150 -19.62 2.73 -9.22
N VAL A 151 -19.49 1.40 -9.24
CA VAL A 151 -20.60 0.47 -9.48
C VAL A 151 -20.46 -0.73 -8.56
N GLN A 152 -21.58 -1.20 -8.01
CA GLN A 152 -21.64 -2.43 -7.23
C GLN A 152 -22.62 -3.40 -7.88
N LYS A 153 -22.15 -4.60 -8.20
CA LYS A 153 -22.94 -5.76 -8.65
C LYS A 153 -22.79 -6.90 -7.64
N PRO A 154 -23.67 -7.91 -7.63
CA PRO A 154 -23.53 -9.05 -6.71
C PRO A 154 -22.14 -9.71 -6.77
N GLU A 155 -21.62 -9.92 -7.98
CA GLU A 155 -20.40 -10.66 -8.29
C GLU A 155 -19.16 -9.79 -8.56
N ALA A 156 -19.31 -8.46 -8.55
CA ALA A 156 -18.24 -7.54 -8.91
C ALA A 156 -18.39 -6.16 -8.26
N VAL A 157 -17.26 -5.49 -8.06
CA VAL A 157 -17.20 -4.08 -7.65
C VAL A 157 -16.31 -3.30 -8.59
N THR A 158 -16.79 -2.15 -9.08
CA THR A 158 -16.00 -1.21 -9.86
C THR A 158 -15.60 -0.03 -8.99
N VAL A 159 -14.31 0.26 -8.96
CA VAL A 159 -13.73 1.43 -8.29
C VAL A 159 -13.17 2.41 -9.30
N ALA A 160 -13.54 3.68 -9.13
CA ALA A 160 -12.88 4.79 -9.77
C ALA A 160 -11.63 5.17 -8.97
N TYR A 161 -10.54 5.46 -9.66
CA TYR A 161 -9.31 5.96 -9.04
C TYR A 161 -8.86 7.29 -9.64
N LYS A 162 -8.15 8.07 -8.83
CA LYS A 162 -7.37 9.24 -9.28
C LYS A 162 -5.98 9.19 -8.69
N LEU A 163 -4.96 9.48 -9.50
CA LEU A 163 -3.56 9.56 -9.10
C LEU A 163 -3.04 10.98 -9.26
N LYS A 164 -2.20 11.42 -8.32
CA LYS A 164 -1.44 12.68 -8.41
C LYS A 164 0.01 12.44 -8.03
N GLY A 165 0.94 13.18 -8.64
CA GLY A 165 2.38 13.07 -8.36
C GLY A 165 3.15 12.20 -9.36
N GLY A 166 4.20 11.53 -8.88
CA GLY A 166 5.18 10.80 -9.69
C GLY A 166 4.74 9.40 -10.09
N PHE A 167 3.66 9.26 -10.86
CA PHE A 167 3.08 7.96 -11.25
C PHE A 167 3.48 7.48 -12.66
N GLN A 168 4.26 8.25 -13.43
CA GLN A 168 4.44 8.05 -14.86
C GLN A 168 5.09 6.69 -15.21
N ASP A 169 6.00 6.19 -14.36
CA ASP A 169 6.65 4.87 -14.52
C ASP A 169 6.07 3.79 -13.61
N ALA A 170 4.88 4.02 -13.06
CA ALA A 170 4.22 3.12 -12.13
C ALA A 170 3.18 2.20 -12.80
N VAL A 171 2.84 1.15 -12.07
CA VAL A 171 1.59 0.41 -12.21
C VAL A 171 0.75 0.67 -10.97
N LEU A 172 -0.57 0.59 -11.13
CA LEU A 172 -1.51 0.59 -10.02
C LEU A 172 -1.95 -0.85 -9.76
N HIS A 173 -1.69 -1.33 -8.55
CA HIS A 173 -2.27 -2.56 -8.04
C HIS A 173 -3.52 -2.24 -7.25
N VAL A 174 -4.58 -3.03 -7.44
CA VAL A 174 -5.85 -2.89 -6.72
C VAL A 174 -6.25 -4.26 -6.19
N ALA A 175 -6.19 -4.40 -4.87
CA ALA A 175 -6.49 -5.62 -4.15
C ALA A 175 -7.88 -5.55 -3.52
N LEU A 176 -8.72 -6.55 -3.80
CA LEU A 176 -9.88 -6.86 -2.98
C LEU A 176 -9.40 -7.67 -1.76
N VAL A 177 -9.70 -7.22 -0.55
CA VAL A 177 -9.28 -7.90 0.68
C VAL A 177 -10.46 -8.25 1.58
N SER A 178 -10.42 -9.44 2.18
CA SER A 178 -11.27 -9.77 3.32
C SER A 178 -10.56 -9.28 4.60
N LYS A 179 -11.16 -8.31 5.31
CA LYS A 179 -10.59 -7.68 6.51
C LYS A 179 -10.27 -8.71 7.60
N SER A 180 -11.14 -9.71 7.75
CA SER A 180 -10.99 -10.80 8.71
C SER A 180 -11.45 -12.09 8.07
N THR A 181 -10.67 -13.14 8.21
CA THR A 181 -11.08 -14.50 7.88
C THR A 181 -10.65 -15.45 8.98
N GLU A 182 -11.32 -16.58 9.02
CA GLU A 182 -11.02 -17.64 9.98
C GLU A 182 -11.16 -18.99 9.27
N THR A 183 -10.25 -19.91 9.56
CA THR A 183 -10.29 -21.25 8.97
C THR A 183 -9.85 -22.28 9.98
N THR A 184 -10.65 -23.35 10.10
CA THR A 184 -10.23 -24.57 10.80
C THR A 184 -9.46 -25.45 9.83
N VAL A 185 -8.17 -25.61 10.07
CA VAL A 185 -7.28 -26.42 9.23
C VAL A 185 -7.49 -27.89 9.56
N SER A 186 -7.88 -28.71 8.57
CA SER A 186 -8.21 -30.12 8.82
C SER A 186 -7.04 -31.09 8.60
N ARG A 187 -5.97 -30.68 7.91
CA ARG A 187 -4.83 -31.52 7.53
C ARG A 187 -3.52 -30.73 7.47
N GLY A 188 -2.40 -31.44 7.29
CA GLY A 188 -1.07 -30.82 7.18
C GLY A 188 -0.51 -30.35 8.53
N GLU A 189 0.53 -29.53 8.48
CA GLU A 189 1.31 -29.15 9.67
C GLU A 189 0.51 -28.35 10.72
N ASN A 190 -0.57 -27.68 10.29
CA ASN A 190 -1.45 -26.90 11.16
C ASN A 190 -2.78 -27.62 11.48
N ALA A 191 -2.90 -28.93 11.23
CA ALA A 191 -4.13 -29.69 11.48
C ALA A 191 -4.68 -29.48 12.91
N GLY A 192 -6.00 -29.27 13.01
CA GLY A 192 -6.71 -29.03 14.26
C GLY A 192 -6.65 -27.58 14.77
N ARG A 193 -5.85 -26.71 14.14
CA ARG A 193 -5.78 -25.29 14.53
C ARG A 193 -6.88 -24.48 13.86
N LYS A 194 -7.37 -23.48 14.59
CA LYS A 194 -8.18 -22.39 14.06
C LYS A 194 -7.22 -21.23 13.76
N LEU A 195 -7.09 -20.87 12.49
CA LEU A 195 -6.22 -19.79 12.05
C LEU A 195 -7.05 -18.56 11.71
N GLU A 196 -6.64 -17.42 12.24
CA GLU A 196 -7.20 -16.11 11.94
C GLU A 196 -6.26 -15.35 11.01
N HIS A 197 -6.80 -14.72 9.97
CA HIS A 197 -6.03 -13.89 9.05
C HIS A 197 -6.67 -12.52 8.88
N ARG A 198 -5.82 -11.52 8.62
CA ARG A 198 -6.23 -10.14 8.33
C ARG A 198 -5.89 -9.75 6.91
N ASN A 199 -6.75 -8.92 6.31
CA ASN A 199 -6.58 -8.37 4.97
C ASN A 199 -6.13 -9.42 3.94
N VAL A 200 -6.80 -10.57 3.95
CA VAL A 200 -6.51 -11.66 3.00
C VAL A 200 -6.85 -11.17 1.60
N VAL A 201 -5.86 -11.17 0.71
CA VAL A 201 -6.07 -10.76 -0.68
C VAL A 201 -6.89 -11.83 -1.39
N ARG A 202 -8.02 -11.41 -1.93
CA ARG A 202 -8.98 -12.28 -2.63
C ARG A 202 -8.87 -12.16 -4.13
N THR A 203 -8.61 -10.94 -4.61
CA THR A 203 -8.38 -10.61 -6.02
C THR A 203 -7.32 -9.52 -6.08
N LEU A 204 -6.41 -9.58 -7.06
CA LEU A 204 -5.43 -8.53 -7.33
C LEU A 204 -5.48 -8.18 -8.82
N GLU A 205 -5.87 -6.96 -9.14
CA GLU A 205 -5.79 -6.41 -10.49
C GLU A 205 -4.61 -5.45 -10.61
N THR A 206 -3.94 -5.46 -11.77
CA THR A 206 -2.81 -4.57 -12.05
C THR A 206 -3.05 -3.87 -13.38
N VAL A 207 -2.97 -2.54 -13.37
CA VAL A 207 -3.09 -1.71 -14.58
C VAL A 207 -1.91 -0.75 -14.70
N PRO A 208 -1.56 -0.28 -15.90
CA PRO A 208 -0.71 0.92 -16.05
C PRO A 208 -1.27 2.09 -15.24
N ALA A 209 -0.41 2.84 -14.55
CA ALA A 209 -0.86 4.02 -13.84
C ALA A 209 -1.26 5.13 -14.83
N SER A 210 -2.44 5.70 -14.64
CA SER A 210 -2.92 6.90 -15.34
C SER A 210 -3.50 7.89 -14.32
N GLU A 211 -3.71 9.14 -14.73
CA GLU A 211 -4.25 10.18 -13.82
C GLU A 211 -5.61 9.78 -13.24
N SER A 212 -6.45 9.08 -14.01
CA SER A 212 -7.68 8.48 -13.53
C SER A 212 -8.08 7.26 -14.35
N GLY A 213 -9.00 6.46 -13.82
CA GLY A 213 -9.57 5.31 -14.50
C GLY A 213 -10.58 4.57 -13.63
N ASN A 214 -11.10 3.46 -14.16
CA ASN A 214 -11.96 2.53 -13.43
C ASN A 214 -11.38 1.12 -13.49
N ILE A 215 -11.48 0.38 -12.38
CA ILE A 215 -11.05 -1.01 -12.28
C ILE A 215 -12.18 -1.82 -11.68
N THR A 216 -12.50 -2.95 -12.32
CA THR A 216 -13.51 -3.88 -11.83
C THR A 216 -12.82 -5.08 -11.19
N LEU A 217 -13.17 -5.36 -9.94
CA LEU A 217 -12.71 -6.52 -9.20
C LEU A 217 -13.85 -7.54 -9.14
N SER A 218 -13.58 -8.78 -9.54
CA SER A 218 -14.48 -9.90 -9.29
C SER A 218 -14.49 -10.24 -7.81
N LEU A 219 -15.69 -10.48 -7.27
CA LEU A 219 -15.90 -10.94 -5.90
C LEU A 219 -16.04 -12.47 -5.91
N PRO A 220 -15.20 -13.21 -5.17
CA PRO A 220 -15.40 -14.65 -4.97
C PRO A 220 -16.77 -14.95 -4.35
N ALA A 221 -17.32 -16.14 -4.61
CA ALA A 221 -18.65 -16.53 -4.13
C ALA A 221 -18.78 -16.52 -2.60
N ASP A 222 -17.69 -16.79 -1.88
CA ASP A 222 -17.62 -16.79 -0.42
C ASP A 222 -17.23 -15.41 0.17
N PHE A 223 -17.16 -14.36 -0.65
CA PHE A 223 -16.73 -13.04 -0.20
C PHE A 223 -17.86 -12.27 0.53
N ASP A 224 -17.65 -12.00 1.81
CA ASP A 224 -18.52 -11.12 2.61
C ASP A 224 -18.16 -9.64 2.38
N ARG A 225 -18.99 -8.94 1.60
CA ARG A 225 -18.77 -7.52 1.26
C ARG A 225 -18.72 -6.61 2.48
N SER A 226 -19.54 -6.89 3.51
CA SER A 226 -19.57 -6.08 4.74
C SER A 226 -18.25 -6.13 5.52
N LYS A 227 -17.42 -7.13 5.25
CA LYS A 227 -16.08 -7.33 5.82
C LYS A 227 -15.00 -7.16 4.75
N GLY A 228 -15.31 -6.48 3.66
CA GLY A 228 -14.42 -6.22 2.54
C GLY A 228 -13.77 -4.84 2.61
N SER A 229 -12.57 -4.74 2.05
CA SER A 229 -11.97 -3.47 1.65
C SER A 229 -11.31 -3.63 0.29
N ILE A 230 -11.01 -2.49 -0.32
CA ILE A 230 -10.12 -2.35 -1.45
C ILE A 230 -8.88 -1.61 -0.98
N ILE A 231 -7.71 -2.16 -1.28
CA ILE A 231 -6.42 -1.50 -1.06
C ILE A 231 -5.78 -1.31 -2.42
N ALA A 232 -5.50 -0.05 -2.78
CA ALA A 232 -4.78 0.28 -4.00
C ALA A 232 -3.41 0.86 -3.66
N TYR A 233 -2.39 0.50 -4.45
CA TYR A 233 -1.05 1.05 -4.29
C TYR A 233 -0.33 1.21 -5.62
N ALA A 234 0.38 2.33 -5.76
CA ALA A 234 1.21 2.64 -6.91
C ALA A 234 2.59 2.04 -6.70
N GLN A 235 3.10 1.32 -7.69
CA GLN A 235 4.38 0.64 -7.63
C GLN A 235 5.19 0.95 -8.90
N ALA A 236 6.44 1.39 -8.73
CA ALA A 236 7.37 1.58 -9.83
C ALA A 236 7.57 0.25 -10.58
N ARG A 237 7.54 0.29 -11.92
CA ARG A 237 7.74 -0.92 -12.76
C ARG A 237 9.11 -1.54 -12.55
N GLN A 238 10.12 -0.69 -12.35
CA GLN A 238 11.47 -1.07 -12.00
C GLN A 238 11.70 -0.86 -10.52
N GLY A 239 12.47 -1.73 -9.88
CA GLY A 239 12.76 -1.62 -8.45
C GLY A 239 11.61 -2.02 -7.53
N LEU A 240 10.37 -2.13 -8.05
CA LEU A 240 9.17 -2.52 -7.31
C LEU A 240 8.84 -1.63 -6.11
N LEU A 241 9.40 -0.42 -6.05
CA LEU A 241 9.15 0.52 -4.96
C LEU A 241 7.69 0.97 -4.96
N ILE A 242 7.04 0.87 -3.81
CA ILE A 242 5.68 1.37 -3.60
C ILE A 242 5.77 2.84 -3.18
N THR A 243 5.06 3.70 -3.89
CA THR A 243 5.19 5.16 -3.81
C THR A 243 3.95 5.89 -3.31
N GLY A 244 2.85 5.15 -3.13
CA GLY A 244 1.57 5.67 -2.68
C GLY A 244 0.60 4.53 -2.45
N ALA A 245 -0.34 4.72 -1.52
CA ALA A 245 -1.36 3.73 -1.21
C ALA A 245 -2.62 4.40 -0.67
N HIS A 246 -3.77 3.75 -0.85
CA HIS A 246 -5.04 4.18 -0.27
C HIS A 246 -5.96 2.98 -0.05
N LYS A 247 -6.83 3.07 0.96
CA LYS A 247 -7.83 2.05 1.29
C LYS A 247 -9.23 2.63 1.16
N LEU A 248 -10.14 1.85 0.62
CA LEU A 248 -11.57 2.11 0.57
C LEU A 248 -12.31 0.91 1.15
N ASP A 249 -13.07 1.11 2.21
CA ASP A 249 -13.93 0.05 2.74
C ASP A 249 -15.19 -0.11 1.87
N LEU A 250 -15.68 -1.34 1.74
CA LEU A 250 -16.88 -1.68 0.95
C LEU A 250 -18.16 -1.55 1.77
#